data_AF-A0A927UJZ7-F1
#
_entry.id   AF-A0A927UJZ7-F1
#
_cell.length_a   1.000
_cell.length_b   1.000
_cell.length_c   1.000
_cell.angle_alpha   90.00
_cell.angle_beta   90.00
_cell.angle_gamma   90.00
#
_symmetry.space_group_name_H-M   'P 1'
#
loop_
_entity.id
_entity.type
_entity.pdbx_description
1 polymer ?
#
loop_
_entity_poly.entity_id
_entity_poly.type
_entity_poly.pdbx_seq_one_letter_code
_entity_poly.pdbx_strand_id
1 'polypeptide(L)'
;MEEKITHIYDKIFKKILTMSQKAVINLINGLYGTNHSLDSEITYHWTESIDNNLRRTLADTIITINDFYNYHIEAQMYQDEDIVLRVFEYGFGHSVKYNRDSATLRFPAPRVIFFCEAKDAPDFYTLNLDFEGQGKFEYRVKTFKYQDYTVEDINKMKMIVLIPFELLKFRELLKKEHTEDNLNTLKSLVKNDILGSIQTNYSMGNITGSDARRLIQLTIKLYSHLYSEYNTEVIEEMDESLILEYDHLEKRYENLDKRQAELDKKQETLKKSEAKLRKSEAKLRKSEAKLRKSEAKLKKNEAELKKNEAELKKNEAELKKNEAELKKNEAELKKNEDKLKKNEDKLKKNEDKLRKSLEEKDEIIKKLKEELEKIKVPK
;
A
#
# COMPACT_ATOMS: atom_id res chain seq x y z
N MET A 1 7.17 7.06 55.15
CA MET A 1 6.02 7.58 54.38
C MET A 1 6.46 7.97 52.97
N GLU A 2 7.56 8.72 52.80
CA GLU A 2 8.16 9.08 51.50
C GLU A 2 8.56 7.89 50.61
N GLU A 3 9.07 6.79 51.16
CA GLU A 3 9.41 5.59 50.37
C GLU A 3 8.18 4.93 49.74
N LYS A 4 7.06 4.83 50.48
CA LYS A 4 5.79 4.29 49.95
C LYS A 4 5.22 5.21 48.86
N ILE A 5 5.41 6.52 49.00
CA ILE A 5 5.01 7.56 48.04
C ILE A 5 5.83 7.45 46.75
N THR A 6 7.15 7.27 46.85
CA THR A 6 8.04 7.14 45.67
C THR A 6 7.68 5.89 44.84
N HIS A 7 7.34 4.79 45.52
CA HIS A 7 7.00 3.52 44.89
C HIS A 7 5.68 3.53 44.10
N ILE A 8 4.70 4.39 44.44
CA ILE A 8 3.47 4.48 43.64
C ILE A 8 3.71 5.21 42.32
N TYR A 9 4.51 6.28 42.33
CA TYR A 9 4.84 7.04 41.12
C TYR A 9 5.65 6.19 40.16
N ASP A 10 6.59 5.40 40.67
CA ASP A 10 7.37 4.45 39.87
C ASP A 10 6.47 3.44 39.15
N LYS A 11 5.55 2.84 39.89
CA LYS A 11 4.56 1.93 39.33
C LYS A 11 3.67 2.59 38.28
N ILE A 12 3.29 3.85 38.46
CA ILE A 12 2.46 4.58 37.50
C ILE A 12 3.25 4.87 36.23
N PHE A 13 4.48 5.36 36.34
CA PHE A 13 5.32 5.67 35.19
C PHE A 13 5.70 4.42 34.39
N LYS A 14 6.08 3.32 35.05
CA LYS A 14 6.28 2.02 34.38
C LYS A 14 5.02 1.54 33.67
N LYS A 15 3.84 1.73 34.27
CA LYS A 15 2.56 1.40 33.61
C LYS A 15 2.29 2.28 32.38
N ILE A 16 2.69 3.55 32.39
CA ILE A 16 2.65 4.44 31.22
C ILE A 16 3.54 3.91 30.09
N LEU A 17 4.76 3.49 30.40
CA LEU A 17 5.68 2.92 29.40
C LEU A 17 5.25 1.56 28.84
N THR A 18 4.20 0.95 29.38
CA THR A 18 3.58 -0.30 28.86
C THR A 18 2.22 -0.06 28.22
N MET A 19 1.89 1.19 27.88
CA MET A 19 0.74 1.55 27.04
C MET A 19 0.98 1.16 25.58
N SER A 20 0.03 1.47 24.70
CA SER A 20 0.18 1.18 23.26
C SER A 20 1.45 1.82 22.69
N GLN A 21 2.04 1.18 21.67
CA GLN A 21 3.22 1.70 20.96
C GLN A 21 3.00 3.14 20.49
N LYS A 22 1.82 3.43 19.94
CA LYS A 22 1.42 4.77 19.53
C LYS A 22 1.56 5.80 20.66
N ALA A 23 1.06 5.48 21.85
CA ALA A 23 1.10 6.38 22.99
C ALA A 23 2.55 6.64 23.46
N VAL A 24 3.38 5.60 23.48
CA VAL A 24 4.81 5.69 23.84
C VAL A 24 5.62 6.44 22.77
N ILE A 25 5.34 6.24 21.49
CA ILE A 25 5.99 6.98 20.39
C ILE A 25 5.61 8.46 20.45
N ASN A 26 4.35 8.80 20.74
CA ASN A 26 3.96 10.19 20.96
C ASN A 26 4.71 10.82 22.14
N LEU A 27 4.90 10.09 23.25
CA LEU A 27 5.73 10.53 24.36
C LEU A 27 7.18 10.80 23.91
N ILE A 28 7.79 9.89 23.15
CA ILE A 28 9.17 10.06 22.64
C ILE A 28 9.25 11.26 21.69
N ASN A 29 8.32 11.40 20.76
CA ASN A 29 8.27 12.53 19.83
C ASN A 29 8.14 13.87 20.56
N GLY A 30 7.23 13.95 21.53
CA GLY A 30 7.04 15.15 22.35
C GLY A 30 8.27 15.48 23.20
N LEU A 31 8.83 14.47 23.90
CA LEU A 31 10.02 14.66 24.72
C LEU A 31 11.21 15.07 23.86
N TYR A 32 11.55 14.33 22.82
CA TYR A 32 12.81 14.50 22.09
C TYR A 32 12.73 15.48 20.92
N GLY A 33 11.54 15.98 20.57
CA GLY A 33 11.33 16.82 19.39
C GLY A 33 11.52 16.05 18.08
N THR A 34 11.17 14.76 18.09
CA THR A 34 11.27 13.86 16.92
C THR A 34 9.91 13.65 16.27
N ASN A 35 9.88 12.98 15.11
CA ASN A 35 8.66 12.68 14.38
C ASN A 35 8.66 11.25 13.85
N HIS A 36 8.85 10.27 14.74
CA HIS A 36 8.75 8.85 14.41
C HIS A 36 7.33 8.49 14.00
N SER A 37 7.20 7.55 13.06
CA SER A 37 5.91 6.97 12.69
C SER A 37 5.27 6.31 13.91
N LEU A 38 3.95 6.48 14.08
CA LEU A 38 3.20 5.88 15.19
C LEU A 38 3.08 4.35 15.09
N ASP A 39 3.44 3.78 13.94
CA ASP A 39 3.50 2.34 13.68
C ASP A 39 4.94 1.78 13.79
N SER A 40 5.90 2.59 14.29
CA SER A 40 7.28 2.15 14.47
C SER A 40 7.39 1.05 15.52
N GLU A 41 8.31 0.11 15.31
CA GLU A 41 8.56 -0.94 16.29
C GLU A 41 9.31 -0.37 17.50
N ILE A 42 8.92 -0.81 18.70
CA ILE A 42 9.56 -0.42 19.95
C ILE A 42 10.14 -1.66 20.64
N THR A 43 11.41 -1.55 21.03
CA THR A 43 12.08 -2.47 21.95
C THR A 43 12.34 -1.78 23.28
N TYR A 44 11.95 -2.43 24.37
CA TYR A 44 12.19 -1.94 25.73
C TYR A 44 13.38 -2.66 26.36
N HIS A 45 14.30 -1.89 26.91
CA HIS A 45 15.46 -2.37 27.63
C HIS A 45 15.33 -1.97 29.10
N TRP A 46 14.53 -2.74 29.83
CA TRP A 46 14.31 -2.55 31.26
C TRP A 46 15.60 -2.87 32.03
N THR A 47 16.01 -1.98 32.91
CA THR A 47 17.14 -2.16 33.82
C THR A 47 16.64 -2.63 35.19
N GLU A 48 15.98 -3.80 35.25
CA GLU A 48 15.60 -4.42 36.55
C GLU A 48 16.79 -5.12 37.25
N SER A 49 18.03 -4.79 36.89
CA SER A 49 19.23 -5.39 37.48
C SER A 49 19.68 -4.62 38.72
N ILE A 50 19.14 -5.02 39.87
CA ILE A 50 19.73 -4.98 41.23
C ILE A 50 20.71 -3.81 41.45
N ASP A 51 20.19 -2.62 41.70
CA ASP A 51 20.96 -1.65 42.46
C ASP A 51 20.77 -1.98 43.96
N ASN A 52 21.84 -2.46 44.59
CA ASN A 52 21.90 -2.69 46.04
C ASN A 52 21.75 -1.39 46.85
N ASN A 53 21.64 -0.22 46.21
CA ASN A 53 21.58 1.06 46.89
C ASN A 53 20.19 1.73 46.98
N LEU A 54 19.09 1.15 46.46
CA LEU A 54 17.72 1.71 46.64
C LEU A 54 17.64 3.25 46.44
N ARG A 55 18.49 3.83 45.58
CA ARG A 55 18.56 5.28 45.42
C ARG A 55 17.45 5.75 44.49
N ARG A 56 16.28 5.97 45.09
CA ARG A 56 15.18 6.90 44.69
C ARG A 56 15.06 7.26 43.19
N THR A 57 15.03 6.30 42.26
CA THR A 57 14.61 6.56 40.86
C THR A 57 13.17 6.11 40.64
N LEU A 58 12.42 6.85 39.80
CA LEU A 58 11.02 6.49 39.51
C LEU A 58 10.89 5.52 38.34
N ALA A 59 11.84 5.47 37.43
CA ALA A 59 11.89 4.51 36.33
C ALA A 59 13.00 4.92 35.38
N ASP A 60 13.81 3.93 35.04
CA ASP A 60 14.96 4.08 34.16
C ASP A 60 14.69 3.11 33.01
N THR A 61 14.55 3.61 31.79
CA THR A 61 14.25 2.76 30.64
C THR A 61 14.91 3.28 29.39
N ILE A 62 15.55 2.36 28.68
CA ILE A 62 16.02 2.62 27.32
C ILE A 62 15.01 2.05 26.34
N ILE A 63 14.55 2.91 25.44
CA ILE A 63 13.58 2.62 24.39
C ILE A 63 14.30 2.71 23.05
N THR A 64 14.24 1.64 22.28
CA THR A 64 14.78 1.60 20.93
C THR A 64 13.63 1.62 19.92
N ILE A 65 13.66 2.56 18.98
CA ILE A 65 12.70 2.67 17.88
C ILE A 65 13.35 2.22 16.58
N ASN A 66 12.69 1.29 15.88
CA ASN A 66 13.16 0.70 14.62
C ASN A 66 14.61 0.19 14.69
N ASP A 67 14.98 -0.44 15.82
CA ASP A 67 16.32 -1.00 16.11
C ASP A 67 17.50 -0.03 15.99
N PHE A 68 17.24 1.28 15.85
CA PHE A 68 18.28 2.25 15.51
C PHE A 68 18.27 3.47 16.44
N TYR A 69 17.10 4.04 16.71
CA TYR A 69 16.99 5.25 17.53
C TYR A 69 16.86 4.86 19.00
N ASN A 70 17.89 5.11 19.77
CA ASN A 70 17.96 4.72 21.18
C ASN A 70 17.69 5.95 22.07
N TYR A 71 16.73 5.85 22.98
CA TYR A 71 16.30 6.92 23.89
C TYR A 71 16.40 6.43 25.33
N HIS A 72 17.08 7.16 26.20
CA HIS A 72 17.17 6.84 27.62
C HIS A 72 16.33 7.83 28.41
N ILE A 73 15.22 7.37 28.97
CA ILE A 73 14.35 8.16 29.84
C ILE A 73 14.58 7.76 31.29
N GLU A 74 14.83 8.77 32.10
CA GLU A 74 14.98 8.68 33.55
C GLU A 74 13.91 9.58 34.18
N ALA A 75 13.01 9.01 34.98
CA ALA A 75 11.97 9.77 35.68
C ALA A 75 12.33 10.00 37.15
N GLN A 76 12.10 11.21 37.63
CA GLN A 76 12.43 11.65 38.98
C GLN A 76 11.31 12.52 39.57
N MET A 77 11.06 12.39 40.88
CA MET A 77 10.14 13.33 41.55
C MET A 77 10.87 14.64 41.83
N TYR A 78 12.08 14.55 42.39
CA TYR A 78 12.88 15.67 42.86
C TYR A 78 14.30 15.57 42.29
N GLN A 79 15.09 16.63 42.47
CA GLN A 79 16.48 16.66 42.07
C GLN A 79 17.32 15.61 42.83
N ASP A 80 18.23 14.98 42.10
CA ASP A 80 19.21 14.02 42.62
C ASP A 80 20.58 14.39 42.05
N GLU A 81 21.59 14.48 42.90
CA GLU A 81 22.95 14.89 42.52
C GLU A 81 23.68 13.82 41.70
N ASP A 82 23.34 12.54 41.88
CA ASP A 82 23.99 11.42 41.19
C ASP A 82 23.28 11.03 39.88
N ILE A 83 22.27 11.80 39.47
CA ILE A 83 21.43 11.49 38.31
C ILE A 83 22.24 11.32 37.02
N VAL A 84 23.25 12.17 36.80
CA VAL A 84 24.04 12.16 35.57
C VAL A 84 24.94 10.93 35.49
N LEU A 85 25.44 10.44 36.63
CA LEU A 85 26.27 9.25 36.71
C LEU A 85 25.44 8.00 36.39
N ARG A 86 24.24 7.87 36.95
CA ARG A 86 23.33 6.76 36.64
C ARG A 86 22.92 6.75 35.17
N VAL A 87 22.53 7.90 34.64
CA VAL A 87 22.13 8.03 33.23
C VAL A 87 23.27 7.65 32.29
N PHE A 88 24.51 8.00 32.65
CA PHE A 88 25.71 7.61 31.91
C PHE A 88 26.00 6.11 32.04
N GLU A 89 25.99 5.55 33.24
CA GLU A 89 26.28 4.14 33.51
C GLU A 89 25.35 3.21 32.73
N TYR A 90 24.04 3.45 32.80
CA TYR A 90 23.07 2.66 32.04
C TYR A 90 23.22 2.85 30.53
N GLY A 91 23.46 4.09 30.07
CA GLY A 91 23.71 4.38 28.66
C GLY A 91 24.94 3.65 28.12
N PHE A 92 26.01 3.59 28.92
CA PHE A 92 27.23 2.84 28.61
C PHE A 92 26.95 1.33 28.56
N GLY A 93 26.31 0.77 29.59
CA GLY A 93 25.95 -0.64 29.64
C GLY A 93 25.09 -1.08 28.44
N HIS A 94 24.12 -0.25 28.05
CA HIS A 94 23.31 -0.48 26.86
C HIS A 94 24.13 -0.43 25.57
N SER A 95 25.00 0.58 25.42
CA SER A 95 25.86 0.73 24.24
C SER A 95 26.78 -0.49 24.05
N VAL A 96 27.37 -0.97 25.14
CA VAL A 96 28.23 -2.16 25.14
C VAL A 96 27.48 -3.42 24.72
N LYS A 97 26.23 -3.58 25.20
CA LYS A 97 25.44 -4.80 25.02
C LYS A 97 24.71 -4.85 23.67
N TYR A 98 24.17 -3.73 23.19
CA TYR A 98 23.20 -3.71 22.09
C TYR A 98 23.62 -2.84 20.90
N ASN A 99 24.48 -1.83 21.09
CA ASN A 99 24.77 -0.83 20.07
C ASN A 99 26.29 -0.71 19.78
N ARG A 100 26.93 -1.87 19.66
CA ARG A 100 28.36 -2.00 19.35
C ARG A 100 28.53 -2.36 17.88
N ASP A 101 28.93 -1.39 17.07
CA ASP A 101 29.42 -1.61 15.70
C ASP A 101 30.92 -1.35 15.67
N SER A 102 31.71 -2.34 15.21
CA SER A 102 33.10 -2.20 14.74
C SER A 102 34.02 -1.20 15.49
N ALA A 103 33.96 -1.20 16.83
CA ALA A 103 34.72 -0.33 17.76
C ALA A 103 34.15 1.08 18.08
N THR A 104 32.88 1.35 17.76
CA THR A 104 32.15 2.55 18.20
C THR A 104 31.10 2.19 19.24
N LEU A 105 31.07 2.93 20.36
CA LEU A 105 29.97 2.89 21.35
C LEU A 105 29.00 4.03 21.06
N ARG A 106 27.76 3.68 20.68
CA ARG A 106 26.70 4.66 20.42
C ARG A 106 25.74 4.74 21.62
N PHE A 107 25.84 5.83 22.36
CA PHE A 107 24.99 6.09 23.51
C PHE A 107 23.54 6.42 23.11
N PRO A 108 22.54 5.98 23.90
CA PRO A 108 21.16 6.45 23.74
C PRO A 108 21.09 7.95 24.01
N ALA A 109 20.14 8.65 23.37
CA ALA A 109 19.86 10.04 23.64
C ALA A 109 19.25 10.16 25.05
N PRO A 110 19.91 10.80 26.03
CA PRO A 110 19.46 10.78 27.41
C PRO A 110 18.52 11.95 27.72
N ARG A 111 17.53 11.70 28.60
CA ARG A 111 16.66 12.72 29.14
C ARG A 111 16.18 12.38 30.55
N VAL A 112 16.24 13.37 31.43
CA VAL A 112 15.68 13.29 32.78
C VAL A 112 14.36 14.06 32.83
N ILE A 113 13.32 13.46 33.41
CA ILE A 113 12.01 14.07 33.63
C ILE A 113 11.84 14.34 35.12
N PHE A 114 11.53 15.58 35.50
CA PHE A 114 11.18 15.95 36.86
C PHE A 114 9.68 16.24 36.97
N PHE A 115 9.00 15.56 37.89
CA PHE A 115 7.55 15.69 38.08
C PHE A 115 7.12 16.70 39.16
N CYS A 116 7.93 16.96 40.19
CA CYS A 116 7.70 18.05 41.15
C CYS A 116 8.59 19.26 40.85
N GLU A 117 8.41 20.34 41.61
CA GLU A 117 9.23 21.55 41.50
C GLU A 117 10.72 21.20 41.64
N ALA A 118 11.46 21.36 40.54
CA ALA A 118 12.90 21.24 40.47
C ALA A 118 13.48 22.61 40.05
N LYS A 119 13.17 23.64 40.86
CA LYS A 119 13.51 25.05 40.57
C LYS A 119 14.99 25.25 40.28
N ASP A 120 15.85 24.51 40.97
CA ASP A 120 17.29 24.58 40.85
C ASP A 120 17.89 23.56 39.87
N ALA A 121 17.06 22.70 39.26
CA ALA A 121 17.56 21.76 38.27
C ALA A 121 18.00 22.52 37.00
N PRO A 122 19.22 22.26 36.49
CA PRO A 122 19.70 22.91 35.28
C PRO A 122 18.98 22.37 34.04
N ASP A 123 18.97 23.12 32.93
CA ASP A 123 18.44 22.62 31.65
C ASP A 123 19.21 21.39 31.12
N PHE A 124 20.47 21.27 31.55
CA PHE A 124 21.34 20.13 31.27
C PHE A 124 22.19 19.80 32.49
N TYR A 125 22.23 18.52 32.87
CA TYR A 125 23.31 17.99 33.67
C TYR A 125 24.51 17.69 32.76
N THR A 126 25.72 17.99 33.24
CA THR A 126 26.96 17.76 32.49
C THR A 126 27.89 16.89 33.32
N LEU A 127 28.28 15.74 32.76
CA LEU A 127 29.32 14.88 33.28
C LEU A 127 30.58 15.07 32.42
N ASN A 128 31.65 15.53 33.05
CA ASN A 128 32.94 15.69 32.40
C ASN A 128 33.71 14.37 32.43
N LEU A 129 33.87 13.75 31.27
CA LEU A 129 34.70 12.57 31.08
C LEU A 129 36.12 13.02 30.73
N ASP A 130 37.06 12.82 31.64
CA ASP A 130 38.45 13.16 31.46
C ASP A 130 39.25 11.89 31.13
N PHE A 131 39.73 11.79 29.89
CA PHE A 131 40.58 10.69 29.43
C PHE A 131 42.07 11.06 29.49
N GLU A 132 42.41 11.99 30.40
CA GLU A 132 43.76 12.48 30.65
C GLU A 132 44.42 12.98 29.36
N GLY A 133 45.49 12.32 28.91
CA GLY A 133 46.23 12.68 27.69
C GLY A 133 45.45 12.56 26.38
N GLN A 134 44.24 11.99 26.42
CA GLN A 134 43.35 11.85 25.24
C GLN A 134 42.29 12.95 25.15
N GLY A 135 42.22 13.84 26.15
CA GLY A 135 41.29 14.96 26.18
C GLY A 135 40.04 14.72 27.01
N LYS A 136 39.13 15.70 26.98
CA LYS A 136 37.89 15.72 27.78
C LYS A 136 36.66 15.70 26.88
N PHE A 137 35.60 15.06 27.33
CA PHE A 137 34.30 15.04 26.68
C PHE A 137 33.19 15.41 27.67
N GLU A 138 32.31 16.32 27.26
CA GLU A 138 31.14 16.71 28.05
C GLU A 138 29.95 15.83 27.68
N TYR A 139 29.59 14.88 28.54
CA TYR A 139 28.37 14.12 28.41
C TYR A 139 27.20 14.92 29.01
N ARG A 140 26.27 15.37 28.15
CA ARG A 140 25.18 16.25 28.54
C ARG A 140 23.84 15.52 28.53
N VAL A 141 23.10 15.65 29.63
CA VAL A 141 21.78 15.07 29.83
C VAL A 141 20.75 16.17 29.93
N LYS A 142 19.83 16.25 28.96
CA LYS A 142 18.79 17.29 28.94
C LYS A 142 17.72 17.00 29.98
N THR A 143 17.19 18.03 30.61
CA THR A 143 16.08 17.91 31.57
C THR A 143 14.74 18.30 30.95
N PHE A 144 13.67 17.70 31.44
CA PHE A 144 12.29 18.06 31.17
C PHE A 144 11.57 18.26 32.50
N LYS A 145 11.23 19.50 32.83
CA LYS A 145 10.54 19.87 34.08
C LYS A 145 9.05 19.90 33.82
N TYR A 146 8.31 18.86 34.19
CA TYR A 146 6.90 18.71 33.86
C TYR A 146 6.05 19.90 34.36
N GLN A 147 6.40 20.45 35.52
CA GLN A 147 5.72 21.59 36.15
C GLN A 147 5.81 22.89 35.35
N ASP A 148 6.80 23.02 34.45
CA ASP A 148 6.99 24.22 33.62
C ASP A 148 6.03 24.26 32.41
N TYR A 149 5.26 23.19 32.19
CA TYR A 149 4.35 23.05 31.05
C TYR A 149 2.89 23.13 31.49
N THR A 150 2.08 23.81 30.69
CA THR A 150 0.63 23.81 30.84
C THR A 150 0.02 22.51 30.30
N VAL A 151 -1.22 22.22 30.69
CA VAL A 151 -1.99 21.10 30.12
C VAL A 151 -2.13 21.23 28.60
N GLU A 152 -2.27 22.46 28.09
CA GLU A 152 -2.32 22.73 26.65
C GLU A 152 -0.99 22.37 25.96
N ASP A 153 0.15 22.66 26.58
CA ASP A 153 1.47 22.31 26.04
C ASP A 153 1.66 20.79 26.00
N ILE A 154 1.27 20.07 27.08
CA ILE A 154 1.30 18.61 27.14
C ILE A 154 0.44 18.01 26.02
N ASN A 155 -0.75 18.56 25.78
CA ASN A 155 -1.64 18.16 24.69
C ASN A 155 -1.03 18.42 23.30
N LYS A 156 -0.48 19.62 23.07
CA LYS A 156 0.19 19.99 21.80
C LYS A 156 1.38 19.07 21.50
N MET A 157 2.16 18.75 22.52
CA MET A 157 3.29 17.81 22.43
C MET A 157 2.85 16.34 22.39
N LYS A 158 1.54 16.05 22.50
CA LYS A 158 0.96 14.71 22.53
C LYS A 158 1.51 13.81 23.64
N MET A 159 2.02 14.40 24.72
CA MET A 159 2.54 13.68 25.88
C MET A 159 1.45 13.37 26.90
N ILE A 160 0.22 13.14 26.43
CA ILE A 160 -0.97 12.92 27.27
C ILE A 160 -0.78 11.79 28.27
N VAL A 161 0.12 10.84 28.00
CA VAL A 161 0.41 9.75 28.93
C VAL A 161 0.96 10.25 30.28
N LEU A 162 1.50 11.47 30.35
CA LEU A 162 2.00 12.10 31.58
C LEU A 162 0.90 12.83 32.37
N ILE A 163 -0.30 13.02 31.81
CA ILE A 163 -1.35 13.85 32.42
C ILE A 163 -1.80 13.45 33.83
N PRO A 164 -1.73 12.17 34.27
CA PRO A 164 -2.08 11.84 35.66
C PRO A 164 -1.20 12.60 36.67
N PHE A 165 0.04 12.93 36.30
CA PHE A 165 0.98 13.66 37.16
C PHE A 165 0.62 15.15 37.33
N GLU A 166 -0.37 15.66 36.60
CA GLU A 166 -0.94 16.99 36.85
C GLU A 166 -1.50 17.12 38.26
N LEU A 167 -1.96 16.00 38.86
CA LEU A 167 -2.38 15.94 40.27
C LEU A 167 -1.31 16.43 41.25
N LEU A 168 -0.01 16.37 40.87
CA LEU A 168 1.08 16.81 41.73
C LEU A 168 1.11 18.33 41.94
N LYS A 169 0.58 19.13 41.00
CA LYS A 169 0.52 20.60 41.10
C LYS A 169 -0.30 21.08 42.28
N PHE A 170 -1.36 20.35 42.60
CA PHE A 170 -2.31 20.74 43.64
C PHE A 170 -2.00 20.17 45.02
N ARG A 171 -1.07 19.21 45.09
CA ARG A 171 -0.66 18.59 46.35
C ARG A 171 -0.16 19.62 47.38
N GLU A 172 0.67 20.57 46.96
CA GLU A 172 1.24 21.57 47.87
C GLU A 172 0.25 22.66 48.28
N LEU A 173 -0.76 22.95 47.45
CA LEU A 173 -1.84 23.89 47.79
C LEU A 173 -2.72 23.30 48.90
N LEU A 174 -3.11 22.04 48.76
CA LEU A 174 -3.97 21.36 49.74
C LEU A 174 -3.23 21.09 51.05
N LYS A 175 -1.91 20.88 51.04
CA LYS A 175 -1.13 20.83 52.29
C LYS A 175 -1.16 22.14 53.09
N LYS A 176 -1.35 23.29 52.44
CA LYS A 176 -1.30 24.61 53.08
C LYS A 176 -2.66 25.00 53.67
N GLU A 177 -3.74 24.91 52.88
CA GLU A 177 -5.09 25.26 53.32
C GLU A 177 -6.17 24.40 52.65
N HIS A 178 -7.12 23.93 53.46
CA HIS A 178 -8.26 23.11 53.03
C HIS A 178 -9.53 23.96 52.85
N THR A 179 -9.48 24.91 51.92
CA THR A 179 -10.64 25.74 51.58
C THR A 179 -11.53 25.06 50.54
N GLU A 180 -12.82 25.40 50.53
CA GLU A 180 -13.77 24.94 49.52
C GLU A 180 -13.33 25.37 48.10
N ASP A 181 -12.72 26.55 47.95
CA ASP A 181 -12.11 27.02 46.71
C ASP A 181 -10.97 26.10 46.22
N ASN A 182 -10.09 25.65 47.12
CA ASN A 182 -8.99 24.75 46.76
C ASN A 182 -9.53 23.37 46.32
N LEU A 183 -10.58 22.88 46.98
CA LEU A 183 -11.24 21.61 46.64
C LEU A 183 -11.99 21.72 45.30
N ASN A 184 -12.69 22.83 45.05
CA ASN A 184 -13.33 23.10 43.76
C ASN A 184 -12.32 23.21 42.62
N THR A 185 -11.15 23.78 42.89
CA THR A 185 -10.07 23.87 41.89
C THR A 185 -9.50 22.48 41.57
N LEU A 186 -9.31 21.62 42.58
CA LEU A 186 -8.92 20.22 42.37
C LEU A 186 -9.98 19.48 41.54
N LYS A 187 -11.28 19.69 41.80
CA LYS A 187 -12.38 19.11 41.01
C LYS A 187 -12.35 19.55 39.56
N SER A 188 -12.11 20.83 39.31
CA SER A 188 -11.94 21.35 37.94
C SER A 188 -10.74 20.72 37.25
N LEU A 189 -9.58 20.61 37.93
CA LEU A 189 -8.38 20.01 37.37
C LEU A 189 -8.65 18.58 36.90
N VAL A 190 -9.23 17.75 37.78
CA VAL A 190 -9.44 16.34 37.44
C VAL A 190 -10.42 16.22 36.28
N LYS A 191 -11.57 16.89 36.36
CA LYS A 191 -12.63 16.75 35.36
C LYS A 191 -12.27 17.37 34.02
N ASN A 192 -11.84 18.64 34.03
CA ASN A 192 -11.68 19.41 32.80
C ASN A 192 -10.29 19.19 32.20
N ASP A 193 -9.25 19.27 33.02
CA ASP A 193 -7.87 19.23 32.53
C ASP A 193 -7.40 17.80 32.31
N ILE A 194 -7.58 16.90 33.28
CA ILE A 194 -7.09 15.51 33.17
C ILE A 194 -8.03 14.67 32.30
N LEU A 195 -9.29 14.47 32.73
CA LEU A 195 -10.24 13.60 32.01
C LEU A 195 -10.61 14.20 30.64
N GLY A 196 -10.82 15.51 30.57
CA GLY A 196 -11.06 16.22 29.32
C GLY A 196 -9.91 16.08 28.31
N SER A 197 -8.65 16.15 28.76
CA SER A 197 -7.50 15.92 27.88
C SER A 197 -7.38 14.47 27.42
N ILE A 198 -7.67 13.50 28.28
CA ILE A 198 -7.70 12.07 27.91
C ILE A 198 -8.74 11.84 26.81
N GLN A 199 -9.97 12.36 27.01
CA GLN A 199 -11.04 12.24 26.02
C GLN A 199 -10.67 12.91 24.70
N THR A 200 -10.10 14.12 24.75
CA THR A 200 -9.68 14.87 23.56
C THR A 200 -8.62 14.11 22.77
N ASN A 201 -7.57 13.60 23.43
CA ASN A 201 -6.50 12.87 22.77
C ASN A 201 -6.95 11.53 22.21
N TYR A 202 -7.90 10.88 22.86
CA TYR A 202 -8.54 9.70 22.30
C TYR A 202 -9.30 10.05 21.01
N SER A 203 -10.13 11.11 21.01
CA SER A 203 -10.87 11.54 19.83
C SER A 203 -9.97 11.99 18.68
N MET A 204 -8.81 12.56 18.99
CA MET A 204 -7.77 12.90 18.01
C MET A 204 -6.95 11.70 17.53
N GLY A 205 -7.15 10.52 18.11
CA GLY A 205 -6.43 9.29 17.76
C GLY A 205 -4.98 9.26 18.22
N ASN A 206 -4.58 10.15 19.15
CA ASN A 206 -3.24 10.17 19.76
C ASN A 206 -3.02 8.99 20.72
N ILE A 207 -4.10 8.45 21.28
CA ILE A 207 -4.11 7.28 22.17
C ILE A 207 -5.25 6.33 21.80
N THR A 208 -5.15 5.07 22.22
CA THR A 208 -6.22 4.07 22.05
C THR A 208 -7.26 4.16 23.17
N GLY A 209 -8.40 3.46 23.01
CA GLY A 209 -9.41 3.37 24.07
C GLY A 209 -8.90 2.62 25.30
N SER A 210 -8.02 1.63 25.11
CA SER A 210 -7.34 0.93 26.21
C SER A 210 -6.41 1.87 26.97
N ASP A 211 -5.62 2.69 26.27
CA ASP A 211 -4.73 3.67 26.90
C ASP A 211 -5.53 4.68 27.72
N ALA A 212 -6.64 5.19 27.17
CA ALA A 212 -7.49 6.14 27.87
C ALA A 212 -8.10 5.54 29.16
N ARG A 213 -8.63 4.32 29.11
CA ARG A 213 -9.10 3.61 30.33
C ARG A 213 -7.99 3.47 31.35
N ARG A 214 -6.79 3.08 30.90
CA ARG A 214 -5.64 2.90 31.77
C ARG A 214 -5.18 4.21 32.39
N LEU A 215 -5.17 5.31 31.64
CA LEU A 215 -4.83 6.64 32.17
C LEU A 215 -5.79 7.06 33.27
N ILE A 216 -7.09 6.81 33.13
CA ILE A 216 -8.07 7.14 34.16
C ILE A 216 -7.89 6.27 35.41
N GLN A 217 -7.65 4.97 35.24
CA GLN A 217 -7.33 4.10 36.37
C GLN A 217 -6.07 4.57 37.12
N LEU A 218 -5.05 5.03 36.39
CA LEU A 218 -3.85 5.60 36.98
C LEU A 218 -4.13 6.92 37.68
N THR A 219 -4.98 7.79 37.11
CA THR A 219 -5.44 9.04 37.73
C THR A 219 -6.17 8.76 39.04
N ILE A 220 -7.16 7.85 39.05
CA ILE A 220 -7.90 7.49 40.27
C ILE A 220 -6.94 6.94 41.32
N LYS A 221 -6.06 5.99 40.94
CA LYS A 221 -5.10 5.40 41.86
C LYS A 221 -4.15 6.45 42.45
N LEU A 222 -3.69 7.39 41.65
CA LEU A 222 -2.82 8.46 42.07
C LEU A 222 -3.56 9.47 42.96
N TYR A 223 -4.78 9.82 42.58
CA TYR A 223 -5.68 10.69 43.33
C TYR A 223 -5.93 10.13 44.73
N SER A 224 -6.43 8.89 44.84
CA SER A 224 -6.70 8.27 46.14
C SER A 224 -5.43 8.18 46.99
N HIS A 225 -4.26 7.97 46.38
CA HIS A 225 -3.01 7.95 47.14
C HIS A 225 -2.56 9.34 47.64
N LEU A 226 -2.72 10.37 46.80
CA LEU A 226 -2.32 11.73 47.12
C LEU A 226 -3.24 12.37 48.15
N TYR A 227 -4.51 12.00 48.13
CA TYR A 227 -5.56 12.72 48.85
C TYR A 227 -6.33 11.89 49.88
N SER A 228 -5.96 10.62 50.13
CA SER A 228 -6.64 9.75 51.11
C SER A 228 -6.67 10.31 52.54
N GLU A 229 -5.73 11.18 52.90
CA GLU A 229 -5.64 11.76 54.25
C GLU A 229 -6.59 12.96 54.43
N TYR A 230 -7.14 13.48 53.33
CA TYR A 230 -8.03 14.62 53.34
C TYR A 230 -9.48 14.11 53.28
N ASN A 231 -9.98 13.51 54.36
CA ASN A 231 -11.33 12.95 54.39
C ASN A 231 -12.38 14.06 54.58
N THR A 232 -12.83 14.66 53.47
CA THR A 232 -13.86 15.72 53.44
C THR A 232 -15.01 15.32 52.52
N GLU A 233 -16.23 15.81 52.79
CA GLU A 233 -17.41 15.53 51.96
C GLU A 233 -17.17 15.85 50.46
N VAL A 234 -16.42 16.92 50.16
CA VAL A 234 -16.09 17.31 48.78
C VAL A 234 -15.16 16.30 48.09
N ILE A 235 -14.24 15.69 48.83
CA ILE A 235 -13.32 14.67 48.32
C ILE A 235 -14.06 13.35 48.11
N GLU A 236 -14.96 12.98 49.03
CA GLU A 236 -15.83 11.81 48.89
C GLU A 236 -16.77 11.96 47.68
N GLU A 237 -17.41 13.12 47.49
CA GLU A 237 -18.26 13.40 46.31
C GLU A 237 -17.44 13.31 45.01
N MET A 238 -16.19 13.79 45.03
CA MET A 238 -15.32 13.70 43.87
C MET A 238 -14.86 12.28 43.59
N ASP A 239 -14.54 11.47 44.60
CA ASP A 239 -14.25 10.04 44.44
C ASP A 239 -15.43 9.31 43.80
N GLU A 240 -16.64 9.53 44.28
CA GLU A 240 -17.85 8.96 43.68
C GLU A 240 -18.05 9.43 42.23
N SER A 241 -17.88 10.75 41.97
CA SER A 241 -17.98 11.30 40.61
C SER A 241 -16.94 10.70 39.67
N LEU A 242 -15.71 10.47 40.14
CA LEU A 242 -14.63 9.89 39.36
C LEU A 242 -14.88 8.44 39.03
N ILE A 243 -15.42 7.68 39.99
CA ILE A 243 -15.81 6.28 39.79
C ILE A 243 -16.96 6.20 38.77
N LEU A 244 -17.99 7.04 38.91
CA LEU A 244 -19.10 7.11 37.95
C LEU A 244 -18.63 7.48 36.55
N GLU A 245 -17.75 8.49 36.43
CA GLU A 245 -17.20 8.91 35.15
C GLU A 245 -16.32 7.82 34.51
N TYR A 246 -15.54 7.11 35.32
CA TYR A 246 -14.80 5.91 34.90
C TYR A 246 -15.74 4.83 34.35
N ASP A 247 -16.80 4.46 35.08
CA ASP A 247 -17.76 3.43 34.65
C ASP A 247 -18.44 3.80 33.33
N HIS A 248 -18.84 5.07 33.20
CA HIS A 248 -19.42 5.60 31.96
C HIS A 248 -18.44 5.53 30.80
N LEU A 249 -17.19 5.91 31.04
CA LEU A 249 -16.18 5.95 29.99
C LEU A 249 -15.67 4.55 29.63
N GLU A 250 -15.61 3.62 30.57
CA GLU A 250 -15.30 2.22 30.34
C GLU A 250 -16.33 1.60 29.38
N LYS A 251 -17.63 1.75 29.68
CA LYS A 251 -18.71 1.33 28.77
C LYS A 251 -18.60 1.99 27.41
N ARG A 252 -18.25 3.28 27.35
CA ARG A 252 -18.06 4.01 26.09
C ARG A 252 -16.92 3.40 25.28
N TYR A 253 -15.77 3.13 25.89
CA TYR A 253 -14.62 2.55 25.21
C TYR A 253 -14.88 1.10 24.76
N GLU A 254 -15.54 0.28 25.57
CA GLU A 254 -15.96 -1.06 25.15
C GLU A 254 -16.86 -1.03 23.91
N ASN A 255 -17.82 -0.10 23.87
CA ASN A 255 -18.70 0.06 22.72
C ASN A 255 -17.95 0.55 21.47
N LEU A 256 -16.96 1.42 21.65
CA LEU A 256 -16.11 1.91 20.56
C LEU A 256 -15.18 0.81 20.03
N ASP A 257 -14.60 -0.01 20.92
CA ASP A 257 -13.77 -1.16 20.55
C ASP A 257 -14.60 -2.21 19.76
N LYS A 258 -15.83 -2.50 20.20
CA LYS A 258 -16.78 -3.35 19.46
C LYS A 258 -17.09 -2.79 18.07
N ARG A 259 -17.38 -1.49 17.98
CA ARG A 259 -17.68 -0.82 16.72
C ARG A 259 -16.48 -0.79 15.77
N GLN A 260 -15.27 -0.62 16.31
CA GLN A 260 -14.04 -0.70 15.52
C GLN A 260 -13.84 -2.11 14.95
N ALA A 261 -14.03 -3.15 15.77
CA ALA A 261 -13.93 -4.54 15.30
C ALA A 261 -14.97 -4.88 14.21
N GLU A 262 -16.18 -4.31 14.28
CA GLU A 262 -17.18 -4.44 13.21
C GLU A 262 -16.75 -3.72 11.92
N LEU A 263 -16.17 -2.53 12.03
CA LEU A 263 -15.64 -1.78 10.89
C LEU A 263 -14.50 -2.54 10.22
N ASP A 264 -13.57 -3.11 10.98
CA ASP A 264 -12.45 -3.89 10.45
C ASP A 264 -12.94 -5.12 9.67
N LYS A 265 -13.96 -5.83 10.20
CA LYS A 265 -14.62 -6.95 9.49
C LYS A 265 -15.30 -6.50 8.20
N LYS A 266 -15.96 -5.33 8.19
CA LYS A 266 -16.55 -4.76 6.97
C LYS A 266 -15.48 -4.35 5.96
N GLN A 267 -14.35 -3.81 6.42
CA GLN A 267 -13.23 -3.45 5.57
C GLN A 267 -12.61 -4.69 4.91
N GLU A 268 -12.47 -5.79 5.64
CA GLU A 268 -11.94 -7.05 5.11
C GLU A 268 -12.89 -7.68 4.07
N THR A 269 -14.20 -7.66 4.33
CA THR A 269 -15.18 -8.17 3.36
C THR A 269 -15.22 -7.31 2.09
N LEU A 270 -15.07 -5.99 2.20
CA LEU A 270 -14.93 -5.09 1.05
C LEU A 270 -13.65 -5.38 0.25
N LYS A 271 -12.49 -5.54 0.90
CA LYS A 271 -11.24 -5.91 0.19
C LYS A 271 -11.41 -7.24 -0.58
N LYS A 272 -12.12 -8.21 0.01
CA LYS A 272 -12.41 -9.50 -0.66
C LYS A 272 -13.34 -9.34 -1.85
N SER A 273 -14.36 -8.47 -1.80
CA SER A 273 -15.27 -8.23 -2.93
C SER A 273 -14.58 -7.48 -4.06
N GLU A 274 -13.76 -6.47 -3.75
CA GLU A 274 -12.94 -5.74 -4.73
C GLU A 274 -11.96 -6.67 -5.46
N ALA A 275 -11.31 -7.59 -4.75
CA ALA A 275 -10.42 -8.57 -5.36
C ALA A 275 -11.17 -9.52 -6.31
N LYS A 276 -12.41 -9.89 -5.98
CA LYS A 276 -13.27 -10.70 -6.87
C LYS A 276 -13.67 -9.91 -8.12
N LEU A 277 -14.04 -8.64 -7.96
CA LEU A 277 -14.41 -7.76 -9.07
C LEU A 277 -13.25 -7.57 -10.06
N ARG A 278 -12.03 -7.32 -9.56
CA ARG A 278 -10.83 -7.23 -10.40
C ARG A 278 -10.58 -8.52 -11.21
N LYS A 279 -10.83 -9.69 -10.61
CA LYS A 279 -10.72 -10.98 -11.31
C LYS A 279 -11.77 -11.13 -12.41
N SER A 280 -13.02 -10.70 -12.19
CA SER A 280 -14.05 -10.74 -13.24
C SER A 280 -13.77 -9.77 -14.38
N GLU A 281 -13.32 -8.54 -14.07
CA GLU A 281 -12.94 -7.56 -15.09
C GLU A 281 -11.79 -8.07 -15.98
N ALA A 282 -10.78 -8.70 -15.39
CA ALA A 282 -9.69 -9.30 -16.13
C ALA A 282 -10.15 -10.44 -17.06
N LYS A 283 -11.16 -11.22 -16.66
CA LYS A 283 -11.77 -12.24 -17.53
C LYS A 283 -12.54 -11.60 -18.67
N LEU A 284 -13.35 -10.57 -18.40
CA LEU A 284 -14.11 -9.85 -19.42
C LEU A 284 -13.19 -9.26 -20.49
N ARG A 285 -12.11 -8.57 -20.10
CA ARG A 285 -11.10 -8.04 -21.04
C ARG A 285 -10.50 -9.11 -21.95
N LYS A 286 -10.24 -10.32 -21.42
CA LYS A 286 -9.73 -11.45 -22.22
C LYS A 286 -10.77 -11.92 -23.25
N SER A 287 -12.04 -11.96 -22.87
CA SER A 287 -13.14 -12.33 -23.76
C SER A 287 -13.33 -11.31 -24.89
N GLU A 288 -13.33 -10.01 -24.55
CA GLU A 288 -13.42 -8.93 -25.53
C GLU A 288 -12.25 -8.95 -26.53
N ALA A 289 -11.03 -9.22 -26.06
CA ALA A 289 -9.87 -9.34 -26.94
C ALA A 289 -9.99 -10.53 -27.92
N LYS A 290 -10.59 -11.64 -27.48
CA LYS A 290 -10.87 -12.79 -28.37
C LYS A 290 -11.94 -12.43 -29.41
N LEU A 291 -13.00 -11.75 -29.00
CA LEU A 291 -14.08 -11.32 -29.90
C LEU A 291 -13.55 -10.39 -31.00
N ARG A 292 -12.72 -9.41 -30.65
CA ARG A 292 -12.07 -8.51 -31.63
C ARG A 292 -11.21 -9.28 -32.65
N LYS A 293 -10.51 -10.34 -32.22
CA LYS A 293 -9.73 -11.20 -33.12
C LYS A 293 -10.62 -12.00 -34.07
N SER A 294 -11.76 -12.52 -33.62
CA SER A 294 -12.71 -13.21 -34.50
C SER A 294 -13.36 -12.25 -35.49
N GLU A 295 -13.75 -11.04 -35.07
CA GLU A 295 -14.31 -10.01 -35.96
C GLU A 295 -13.32 -9.61 -37.05
N ALA A 296 -12.03 -9.44 -36.71
CA ALA A 296 -11.00 -9.13 -37.71
C ALA A 296 -10.81 -10.26 -38.73
N LYS A 297 -10.89 -11.52 -38.30
CA LYS A 297 -10.84 -12.68 -39.21
C LYS A 297 -12.06 -12.73 -40.14
N LEU A 298 -13.26 -12.50 -39.62
CA LEU A 298 -14.49 -12.46 -40.42
C LEU A 298 -14.40 -11.39 -41.51
N LYS A 299 -13.96 -10.16 -41.16
CA LYS A 299 -13.76 -9.09 -42.15
C LYS A 299 -12.76 -9.47 -43.24
N LYS A 300 -11.69 -10.19 -42.90
CA LYS A 300 -10.70 -10.67 -43.87
C LYS A 300 -11.31 -11.70 -44.83
N ASN A 301 -12.06 -12.67 -44.29
CA ASN A 301 -12.73 -13.69 -45.09
C ASN A 301 -13.80 -13.09 -46.01
N GLU A 302 -14.58 -12.11 -45.52
CA GLU A 302 -15.56 -11.39 -46.36
C GLU A 302 -14.90 -10.65 -47.53
N ALA A 303 -13.73 -10.02 -47.30
CA ALA A 303 -12.99 -9.35 -48.37
C ALA A 303 -12.46 -10.34 -49.42
N GLU A 304 -11.99 -11.52 -48.98
CA GLU A 304 -11.52 -12.58 -49.87
C GLU A 304 -12.65 -13.19 -50.70
N LEU A 305 -13.82 -13.44 -50.09
CA LEU A 305 -15.02 -13.89 -50.81
C LEU A 305 -15.43 -12.91 -51.90
N LYS A 306 -15.46 -11.60 -51.61
CA LYS A 306 -15.77 -10.57 -52.63
C LYS A 306 -14.77 -10.57 -53.78
N LYS A 307 -13.49 -10.82 -53.51
CA LYS A 307 -12.45 -10.92 -54.55
C LYS A 307 -12.68 -12.15 -55.44
N ASN A 308 -12.96 -13.30 -54.83
CA ASN A 308 -13.24 -14.54 -55.55
C ASN A 308 -14.51 -14.43 -56.40
N GLU A 309 -15.58 -13.79 -55.89
CA GLU A 309 -16.80 -13.52 -56.66
C GLU A 309 -16.53 -12.64 -57.89
N ALA A 310 -15.67 -11.62 -57.75
CA ALA A 310 -15.31 -10.76 -58.88
C ALA A 310 -14.49 -11.51 -59.95
N GLU A 311 -13.59 -12.41 -59.52
CA GLU A 311 -12.80 -13.26 -60.41
C GLU A 311 -13.68 -14.29 -61.15
N LEU A 312 -14.62 -14.93 -60.45
CA LEU A 312 -15.60 -15.83 -61.07
C LEU A 312 -16.41 -15.12 -62.16
N LYS A 313 -16.91 -13.91 -61.90
CA LYS A 313 -17.64 -13.11 -62.90
C LYS A 313 -16.78 -12.80 -64.13
N LYS A 314 -15.49 -12.53 -63.93
CA LYS A 314 -14.54 -12.28 -65.03
C LYS A 314 -14.34 -13.55 -65.88
N ASN A 315 -14.14 -14.69 -65.23
CA ASN A 315 -13.97 -15.97 -65.91
C ASN A 315 -15.23 -16.39 -66.68
N GLU A 316 -16.42 -16.17 -66.11
CA GLU A 316 -17.69 -16.39 -66.81
C GLU A 316 -17.83 -15.53 -68.08
N ALA A 317 -17.41 -14.25 -68.01
CA ALA A 317 -17.43 -13.36 -69.17
C ALA A 317 -16.45 -13.81 -70.26
N GLU A 318 -15.27 -14.30 -69.88
CA GLU A 318 -14.26 -14.82 -70.80
C GLU A 318 -14.73 -16.13 -71.47
N LEU A 319 -15.33 -17.05 -70.71
CA LEU A 319 -15.94 -18.27 -71.27
C LEU A 319 -17.00 -17.96 -72.31
N LYS A 320 -17.91 -17.01 -72.02
CA LYS A 320 -18.93 -16.58 -73.00
C LYS A 320 -18.32 -16.01 -74.29
N LYS A 321 -17.20 -15.29 -74.18
CA LYS A 321 -16.48 -14.75 -75.33
C LYS A 321 -15.86 -15.88 -76.16
N ASN A 322 -15.21 -16.83 -75.51
CA ASN A 322 -14.60 -17.98 -76.17
C ASN A 322 -15.66 -18.87 -76.86
N GLU A 323 -16.82 -19.09 -76.23
CA GLU A 323 -17.94 -19.80 -76.85
C GLU A 323 -18.45 -19.09 -78.11
N ALA A 324 -18.54 -17.76 -78.09
CA ALA A 324 -18.95 -16.99 -79.27
C ALA A 324 -17.92 -17.09 -80.41
N GLU A 325 -16.62 -17.10 -80.09
CA GLU A 325 -15.55 -17.26 -81.05
C GLU A 325 -15.53 -18.68 -81.66
N LEU A 326 -15.71 -19.72 -80.84
CA LEU A 326 -15.86 -21.10 -81.31
C LEU A 326 -17.02 -21.24 -82.31
N LYS A 327 -18.20 -20.69 -81.99
CA LYS A 327 -19.36 -20.70 -82.91
C LYS A 327 -19.06 -20.01 -84.23
N LYS A 328 -18.28 -18.92 -84.21
CA LYS A 328 -17.86 -18.21 -85.42
C LYS A 328 -16.91 -19.09 -86.27
N ASN A 329 -15.93 -19.72 -85.63
CA ASN A 329 -14.98 -20.60 -86.28
C ASN A 329 -15.66 -21.84 -86.89
N GLU A 330 -16.62 -22.45 -86.18
CA GLU A 330 -17.45 -23.54 -86.70
C GLU A 330 -18.22 -23.12 -87.96
N ALA A 331 -18.80 -21.91 -87.96
CA ALA A 331 -19.51 -21.38 -89.13
C ALA A 331 -18.57 -21.11 -90.32
N GLU A 332 -17.32 -20.69 -90.07
CA GLU A 332 -16.30 -20.52 -91.11
C GLU A 332 -15.82 -21.87 -91.67
N LEU A 333 -15.57 -22.85 -90.81
CA LEU A 333 -15.21 -24.22 -91.22
C LEU A 333 -16.28 -24.81 -92.14
N LYS A 334 -17.56 -24.71 -91.77
CA LYS A 334 -18.68 -25.20 -92.59
C LYS A 334 -18.73 -24.54 -93.96
N LYS A 335 -18.49 -23.23 -94.04
CA LYS A 335 -18.38 -22.51 -95.32
C LYS A 335 -17.22 -23.00 -96.18
N ASN A 336 -16.09 -23.34 -95.54
CA ASN A 336 -14.91 -23.85 -96.25
C ASN A 336 -15.15 -25.29 -96.74
N GLU A 337 -15.79 -26.15 -95.95
CA GLU A 337 -16.23 -27.49 -96.40
C GLU A 337 -17.15 -27.40 -97.62
N ASP A 338 -18.15 -26.50 -97.60
CA ASP A 338 -19.06 -26.29 -98.72
C ASP A 338 -18.31 -25.82 -100.00
N LYS A 339 -17.29 -24.97 -99.84
CA LYS A 339 -16.43 -24.55 -100.96
C LYS A 339 -15.58 -25.70 -101.49
N LEU A 340 -15.02 -26.53 -100.60
CA LEU A 340 -14.18 -27.67 -100.97
C LEU A 340 -14.99 -28.68 -101.78
N LYS A 341 -16.21 -28.99 -101.32
CA LYS A 341 -17.15 -29.87 -102.02
C LYS A 341 -17.51 -29.36 -103.42
N LYS A 342 -17.77 -28.05 -103.56
CA LYS A 342 -17.97 -27.43 -104.88
C LYS A 342 -16.75 -27.53 -105.79
N ASN A 343 -15.55 -27.43 -105.22
CA ASN A 343 -14.32 -27.59 -105.99
C ASN A 343 -14.10 -29.05 -106.41
N GLU A 344 -14.37 -30.03 -105.54
CA GLU A 344 -14.36 -31.45 -105.89
C GLU A 344 -15.34 -31.76 -107.02
N ASP A 345 -16.57 -31.25 -106.96
CA ASP A 345 -17.57 -31.41 -108.02
C ASP A 345 -17.10 -30.82 -109.36
N LYS A 346 -16.42 -29.67 -109.33
CA LYS A 346 -15.80 -29.07 -110.53
C LYS A 346 -14.65 -29.92 -111.05
N LEU A 347 -13.82 -30.47 -110.17
CA LEU A 347 -12.69 -31.31 -110.54
C LEU A 347 -13.19 -32.58 -111.26
N LYS A 348 -14.20 -33.26 -110.70
CA LYS A 348 -14.85 -34.42 -111.35
C LYS A 348 -15.42 -34.08 -112.72
N LYS A 349 -16.11 -32.94 -112.86
CA LYS A 349 -16.61 -32.49 -114.18
C LYS A 349 -15.47 -32.26 -115.18
N ASN A 350 -14.34 -31.74 -114.73
CA ASN A 350 -13.17 -31.57 -115.58
C ASN A 350 -12.52 -32.90 -115.96
N GLU A 351 -12.41 -33.85 -115.02
CA GLU A 351 -11.94 -35.22 -115.29
C GLU A 351 -12.84 -35.92 -116.32
N ASP A 352 -14.16 -35.84 -116.16
CA ASP A 352 -15.14 -36.40 -117.11
C ASP A 352 -14.99 -35.79 -118.51
N LYS A 353 -14.76 -34.48 -118.60
CA LYS A 353 -14.48 -33.80 -119.88
C LYS A 353 -13.16 -34.28 -120.50
N LEU A 354 -12.10 -34.40 -119.70
CA LEU A 354 -10.81 -34.91 -120.16
C LEU A 354 -10.94 -36.33 -120.69
N ARG A 355 -11.69 -37.19 -119.98
CA ARG A 355 -11.97 -38.56 -120.38
C ARG A 355 -12.72 -38.63 -121.72
N LYS A 356 -13.78 -37.83 -121.89
CA LYS A 356 -14.49 -37.75 -123.19
C LYS A 356 -13.56 -37.30 -124.32
N SER A 357 -12.71 -36.31 -124.06
CA SER A 357 -11.75 -35.84 -125.07
C SER A 357 -10.68 -36.89 -125.41
N LEU A 358 -10.28 -37.72 -124.44
CA LEU A 358 -9.43 -38.90 -124.67
C LEU A 358 -10.15 -39.95 -125.52
N GLU A 359 -11.41 -40.28 -125.20
CA GLU A 359 -12.23 -41.23 -125.98
C GLU A 359 -12.42 -40.74 -127.43
N GLU A 360 -12.69 -39.46 -127.64
CA GLU A 360 -12.75 -38.84 -128.98
C GLU A 360 -11.42 -38.96 -129.73
N LYS A 361 -10.29 -38.71 -129.05
CA LYS A 361 -8.95 -38.89 -129.63
C LYS A 361 -8.67 -40.34 -129.99
N ASP A 362 -9.04 -41.30 -129.14
CA ASP A 362 -8.90 -42.72 -129.41
C ASP A 362 -9.75 -43.14 -130.62
N GLU A 363 -10.96 -42.57 -130.77
CA GLU A 363 -11.82 -42.80 -131.92
C GLU A 363 -11.23 -42.23 -133.22
N ILE A 364 -10.63 -41.03 -133.16
CA ILE A 364 -9.90 -40.42 -134.27
C ILE A 364 -8.68 -41.28 -134.64
N ILE A 365 -7.91 -41.75 -133.65
CA ILE A 365 -6.77 -42.67 -133.87
C ILE A 365 -7.25 -43.95 -134.54
N LYS A 366 -8.40 -44.50 -134.14
CA LYS A 366 -8.99 -45.69 -134.75
C LYS A 366 -9.36 -45.45 -136.22
N LYS A 367 -10.04 -44.33 -136.53
CA LYS A 367 -10.36 -43.95 -137.92
C LYS A 367 -9.11 -43.74 -138.79
N LEU A 368 -8.09 -43.06 -138.25
CA LEU A 368 -6.80 -42.89 -138.95
C LEU A 368 -6.10 -44.22 -139.22
N LYS A 369 -6.19 -45.20 -138.29
CA LYS A 369 -5.67 -46.56 -138.51
C LYS A 369 -6.43 -47.29 -139.62
N GLU A 370 -7.76 -47.18 -139.67
CA GLU A 370 -8.59 -47.77 -140.73
C GLU A 370 -8.33 -47.13 -142.11
N GLU A 371 -8.07 -45.82 -142.18
CA GLU A 371 -7.64 -45.14 -143.41
C GLU A 371 -6.23 -45.58 -143.85
N LEU A 372 -5.32 -45.80 -142.89
CA LEU A 372 -3.98 -46.33 -143.16
C LEU A 372 -4.02 -47.76 -143.74
N GLU A 373 -5.00 -48.58 -143.37
CA GLU A 373 -5.25 -49.88 -144.00
C GLU A 373 -5.76 -49.75 -145.44
N LYS A 374 -6.61 -48.75 -145.74
CA LYS A 374 -7.13 -48.51 -147.10
C LYS A 374 -6.09 -48.00 -148.09
N ILE A 375 -5.01 -47.38 -147.63
CA ILE A 375 -3.90 -46.89 -148.46
C ILE A 375 -2.91 -48.03 -148.83
N LYS A 376 -3.07 -49.23 -148.26
CA LYS A 376 -2.21 -50.40 -148.53
C LYS A 376 -2.89 -51.50 -149.37
N VAL A 377 -3.16 -51.24 -150.65
CA VAL A 377 -3.22 -52.25 -151.76
C VAL A 377 -2.90 -51.48 -153.06
N PRO A 378 -2.29 -52.06 -154.14
CA PRO A 378 -2.23 -53.48 -154.46
C PRO A 378 -0.90 -54.03 -154.99
N LYS A 379 -0.79 -55.36 -154.95
CA LYS A 379 -0.31 -56.14 -156.09
C LYS A 379 -1.49 -56.93 -156.63
#